data_AF-A0A191Z2K2-F1
#
_entry.id   AF-A0A191Z2K2-F1
#
_cell.length_a   1.000
_cell.length_b   1.000
_cell.length_c   1.000
_cell.angle_alpha   90.00
_cell.angle_beta   90.00
_cell.angle_gamma   90.00
#
_symmetry.space_group_name_H-M   'P 1'
#
loop_
_entity.id
_entity.type
_entity.pdbx_description
1 polymer ?
#
loop_
_entity_poly.entity_id
_entity_poly.type
_entity_poly.pdbx_seq_one_letter_code
_entity_poly.pdbx_strand_id
1 'polypeptide(L)'
;MFTACFRLEQMEDHFIASHLVSINRKIVGNGPLGRVNRVRLIGALTGRFTLFQMLDPYAFMEAEIFPEHLKKWVKIPGCIMRIALAGAALLTLWFSFEWLCTTVSKPANDLKMLCIAILITCFVLGLLAVLVRVYISFFKLDELESLLNNSYFVARNRRVMGSSLYGRYCRLSHISTMLLLDDDFLSKSDPYAMDDIARFPLSLRRLVNIPNRMLAYSVVGFCVLFLCGNLFGIIG
;
A
#
# COMPACT_ATOMS: atom_id res chain seq x y z
N MET A 1 3.37 6.68 -21.11
CA MET A 1 3.63 7.82 -22.02
C MET A 1 2.38 8.18 -22.83
N PHE A 2 1.85 7.32 -23.71
CA PHE A 2 0.69 7.65 -24.56
C PHE A 2 -0.51 8.24 -23.81
N THR A 3 -1.00 7.57 -22.77
CA THR A 3 -2.12 8.06 -21.93
C THR A 3 -1.84 9.43 -21.31
N ALA A 4 -0.60 9.66 -20.86
CA ALA A 4 -0.18 10.90 -20.23
C ALA A 4 -0.14 12.07 -21.21
N CYS A 5 0.21 11.80 -22.48
CA CYS A 5 0.30 12.82 -23.52
C CYS A 5 -1.06 13.14 -24.15
N PHE A 6 -1.92 12.15 -24.37
CA PHE A 6 -3.12 12.32 -25.22
C PHE A 6 -4.45 12.24 -24.49
N ARG A 7 -4.50 11.71 -23.27
CA ARG A 7 -5.75 11.50 -22.54
C ARG A 7 -5.80 12.22 -21.20
N LEU A 8 -4.67 12.69 -20.67
CA LEU A 8 -4.60 13.30 -19.35
C LEU A 8 -5.56 14.49 -19.17
N GLU A 9 -5.62 15.40 -20.15
CA GLU A 9 -6.50 16.58 -20.06
C GLU A 9 -7.97 16.18 -19.96
N GLN A 10 -8.43 15.26 -20.82
CA GLN A 10 -9.78 14.68 -20.74
C GLN A 10 -10.07 13.99 -19.41
N MET A 11 -9.05 13.41 -18.76
CA MET A 11 -9.21 12.80 -17.45
C MET A 11 -9.28 13.84 -16.34
N GLU A 12 -8.45 14.88 -16.40
CA GLU A 12 -8.40 15.96 -15.40
C GLU A 12 -9.65 16.83 -15.41
N ASP A 13 -10.22 17.09 -16.59
CA ASP A 13 -11.44 17.89 -16.73
C ASP A 13 -12.67 17.21 -16.09
N HIS A 14 -12.60 15.90 -15.83
CA HIS A 14 -13.64 15.17 -15.09
C HIS A 14 -13.57 15.42 -13.57
N PHE A 15 -12.44 15.89 -13.04
CA PHE A 15 -12.24 16.13 -11.62
C PHE A 15 -12.29 17.62 -11.31
N ILE A 16 -13.50 18.15 -11.13
CA ILE A 16 -13.75 19.58 -10.96
C ILE A 16 -13.71 19.96 -9.48
N ALA A 17 -14.28 19.11 -8.62
CA ALA A 17 -14.35 19.30 -7.17
C ALA A 17 -13.11 18.77 -6.44
N SER A 18 -12.32 17.88 -7.05
CA SER A 18 -11.11 17.37 -6.42
C SER A 18 -10.01 18.44 -6.27
N HIS A 19 -9.79 18.86 -5.03
CA HIS A 19 -8.64 19.68 -4.66
C HIS A 19 -7.32 18.95 -4.93
N LEU A 20 -7.28 17.64 -4.71
CA LEU A 20 -6.10 16.82 -4.95
C LEU A 20 -5.65 16.86 -6.41
N VAL A 21 -6.55 16.67 -7.37
CA VAL A 21 -6.22 16.72 -8.80
C VAL A 21 -5.82 18.14 -9.21
N SER A 22 -6.55 19.15 -8.76
CA SER A 22 -6.28 20.57 -9.03
C SER A 22 -4.90 21.03 -8.53
N ILE A 23 -4.54 20.67 -7.29
CA ILE A 23 -3.23 21.00 -6.70
C ILE A 23 -2.12 20.28 -7.46
N ASN A 24 -2.29 19.00 -7.79
CA ASN A 24 -1.25 18.23 -8.47
C ASN A 24 -1.00 18.74 -9.90
N ARG A 25 -2.05 19.21 -10.59
CA ARG A 25 -1.95 19.90 -11.88
C ARG A 25 -1.07 21.15 -11.80
N LYS A 26 -1.16 21.91 -10.71
CA LYS A 26 -0.35 23.13 -10.49
C LYS A 26 1.09 22.83 -10.09
N ILE A 27 1.32 21.85 -9.22
CA ILE A 27 2.65 21.58 -8.63
C ILE A 27 3.56 20.79 -9.59
N VAL A 28 3.04 19.73 -10.21
CA VAL A 28 3.90 18.76 -10.93
C VAL A 28 4.19 19.20 -12.36
N GLY A 29 3.44 20.19 -12.88
CA GLY A 29 3.65 20.78 -14.19
C GLY A 29 3.36 19.85 -15.37
N ASN A 30 3.67 20.35 -16.58
CA ASN A 30 3.35 19.69 -17.86
C ASN A 30 4.48 18.84 -18.46
N GLY A 31 5.58 18.62 -17.72
CA GLY A 31 6.66 17.74 -18.17
C GLY A 31 6.22 16.27 -18.33
N PRO A 32 6.94 15.45 -19.11
CA PRO A 32 6.56 14.08 -19.42
C PRO A 32 6.41 13.20 -18.17
N LEU A 33 7.35 13.30 -17.21
CA LEU A 33 7.25 12.61 -15.92
C LEU A 33 6.07 13.12 -15.09
N GLY A 34 5.82 14.44 -15.14
CA GLY A 34 4.72 15.04 -14.40
C GLY A 34 3.35 14.62 -14.89
N ARG A 35 3.16 14.56 -16.21
CA ARG A 35 1.93 14.02 -16.83
C ARG A 35 1.72 12.55 -16.46
N VAL A 36 2.79 11.73 -16.46
CA VAL A 36 2.70 10.32 -16.04
C VAL A 36 2.31 10.19 -14.56
N ASN A 37 2.87 11.02 -13.69
CA ASN A 37 2.53 11.04 -12.27
C ASN A 37 1.06 11.42 -12.03
N ARG A 38 0.51 12.38 -12.78
CA ARG A 38 -0.90 12.77 -12.69
C ARG A 38 -1.85 11.69 -13.19
N VAL A 39 -1.53 10.99 -14.28
CA VAL A 39 -2.29 9.79 -14.70
C VAL A 39 -2.26 8.71 -13.61
N ARG A 40 -1.11 8.50 -12.96
CA ARG A 40 -0.98 7.55 -11.85
C ARG A 40 -1.85 7.96 -10.66
N LEU A 41 -1.90 9.24 -10.32
CA LEU A 41 -2.75 9.78 -9.26
C LEU A 41 -4.23 9.52 -9.54
N ILE A 42 -4.72 9.87 -10.72
CA ILE A 42 -6.10 9.58 -11.15
C ILE A 42 -6.37 8.07 -11.12
N GLY A 43 -5.36 7.26 -11.46
CA GLY A 43 -5.41 5.81 -11.30
C GLY A 43 -5.44 5.27 -9.89
N ALA A 44 -4.90 6.00 -8.91
CA ALA A 44 -5.08 5.69 -7.51
C ALA A 44 -6.54 5.90 -7.09
N LEU A 45 -7.12 7.04 -7.49
CA LEU A 45 -8.51 7.40 -7.16
C LEU A 45 -9.53 6.38 -7.71
N THR A 46 -9.30 5.86 -8.91
CA THR A 46 -10.19 4.86 -9.56
C THR A 46 -9.99 3.42 -9.06
N GLY A 47 -9.15 3.17 -8.04
CA GLY A 47 -9.05 1.87 -7.35
C GLY A 47 -7.64 1.25 -7.27
N ARG A 48 -6.61 2.00 -6.87
CA ARG A 48 -5.25 1.46 -6.67
C ARG A 48 -4.54 1.84 -5.37
N PHE A 49 -3.57 0.97 -5.04
CA PHE A 49 -2.65 0.86 -3.89
C PHE A 49 -2.08 2.13 -3.24
N THR A 50 -2.04 3.27 -3.93
CA THR A 50 -1.20 4.40 -3.50
C THR A 50 -2.06 5.59 -3.14
N LEU A 51 -2.64 5.58 -1.95
CA LEU A 51 -2.37 6.59 -0.91
C LEU A 51 -3.33 6.43 0.28
N PHE A 52 -2.89 7.01 1.39
CA PHE A 52 -3.67 7.65 2.46
C PHE A 52 -4.66 8.71 1.93
N GLN A 53 -5.45 8.37 0.90
CA GLN A 53 -6.21 9.33 0.10
C GLN A 53 -7.61 9.61 0.65
N MET A 54 -7.91 9.13 1.85
CA MET A 54 -9.08 9.57 2.64
C MET A 54 -9.17 11.12 2.76
N LEU A 55 -8.07 11.83 2.49
CA LEU A 55 -7.94 13.29 2.45
C LEU A 55 -8.90 14.03 1.50
N ASP A 56 -9.43 13.41 0.43
CA ASP A 56 -10.32 14.08 -0.52
C ASP A 56 -11.52 13.20 -0.92
N PRO A 57 -12.62 13.20 -0.13
CA PRO A 57 -13.83 12.42 -0.41
C PRO A 57 -14.45 12.74 -1.78
N TYR A 58 -14.39 14.00 -2.22
CA TYR A 58 -14.97 14.43 -3.50
C TYR A 58 -14.23 13.83 -4.69
N ALA A 59 -12.89 13.74 -4.62
CA ALA A 59 -12.10 13.05 -5.63
C ALA A 59 -12.53 11.59 -5.83
N PHE A 60 -12.99 10.93 -4.77
CA PHE A 60 -13.42 9.55 -4.85
C PHE A 60 -14.83 9.37 -5.41
N MET A 61 -15.73 10.32 -5.13
CA MET A 61 -17.05 10.37 -5.75
C MET A 61 -16.94 10.63 -7.25
N GLU A 62 -16.12 11.61 -7.66
CA GLU A 62 -15.85 11.88 -9.08
C GLU A 62 -15.21 10.67 -9.77
N ALA A 63 -14.27 9.98 -9.09
CA ALA A 63 -13.66 8.76 -9.63
C ALA A 63 -14.65 7.59 -9.78
N GLU A 64 -15.79 7.58 -9.09
CA GLU A 64 -16.83 6.55 -9.23
C GLU A 64 -17.65 6.74 -10.51
N ILE A 65 -17.86 7.99 -10.93
CA ILE A 65 -18.58 8.37 -12.16
C ILE A 65 -17.62 8.44 -13.37
N PHE A 66 -16.35 8.06 -13.17
CA PHE A 66 -15.30 8.19 -14.17
C PHE A 66 -15.61 7.39 -15.46
N PRO A 67 -15.48 7.99 -16.66
CA PRO A 67 -15.91 7.36 -17.90
C PRO A 67 -15.20 6.04 -18.19
N GLU A 68 -15.95 4.98 -18.50
CA GLU A 68 -15.42 3.63 -18.74
C GLU A 68 -14.40 3.58 -19.89
N HIS A 69 -14.56 4.42 -20.91
CA HIS A 69 -13.62 4.52 -22.02
C HIS A 69 -12.25 5.10 -21.60
N LEU A 70 -12.20 5.97 -20.59
CA LEU A 70 -10.96 6.52 -20.00
C LEU A 70 -10.37 5.57 -18.96
N LYS A 71 -11.21 4.83 -18.25
CA LYS A 71 -10.82 3.89 -17.18
C LYS A 71 -9.80 2.84 -17.65
N LYS A 72 -9.93 2.35 -18.89
CA LYS A 72 -8.98 1.38 -19.49
C LYS A 72 -7.56 1.93 -19.52
N TRP A 73 -7.42 3.20 -19.89
CA TRP A 73 -6.12 3.87 -20.03
C TRP A 73 -5.44 4.13 -18.69
N VAL A 74 -6.23 4.34 -17.65
CA VAL A 74 -5.77 4.49 -16.28
C VAL A 74 -5.35 3.13 -15.68
N LYS A 75 -6.00 2.04 -16.09
CA LYS A 75 -5.68 0.67 -15.65
C LYS A 75 -4.34 0.15 -16.23
N ILE A 76 -3.92 0.50 -17.42
CA ILE A 76 -2.70 -0.08 -18.01
C ILE A 76 -1.42 0.20 -17.19
N PRO A 77 -1.08 1.46 -16.82
CA PRO A 77 0.19 1.78 -16.16
C PRO A 77 0.44 1.04 -14.84
N GLY A 78 -0.59 0.90 -14.01
CA GLY A 78 -0.44 0.20 -12.74
C GLY A 78 -0.53 -1.32 -12.86
N CYS A 79 -1.00 -1.91 -13.97
CA CYS A 79 -0.85 -3.35 -14.18
C CYS A 79 0.64 -3.66 -14.38
N ILE A 80 1.29 -2.88 -15.25
CA ILE A 80 2.73 -2.94 -15.49
C ILE A 80 3.51 -2.72 -14.18
N MET A 81 3.15 -1.70 -13.41
CA MET A 81 3.81 -1.45 -12.13
C MET A 81 3.61 -2.59 -11.11
N ARG A 82 2.44 -3.24 -11.07
CA ARG A 82 2.22 -4.39 -10.19
C ARG A 82 3.11 -5.56 -10.60
N ILE A 83 3.20 -5.85 -11.89
CA ILE A 83 4.08 -6.91 -12.40
C ILE A 83 5.54 -6.56 -12.07
N ALA A 84 5.95 -5.31 -12.27
CA ALA A 84 7.30 -4.86 -11.94
C ALA A 84 7.59 -4.95 -10.43
N LEU A 85 6.65 -4.55 -9.57
CA LEU A 85 6.79 -4.63 -8.10
C LEU A 85 6.82 -6.08 -7.62
N ALA A 86 5.94 -6.94 -8.15
CA ALA A 86 5.94 -8.36 -7.81
C ALA A 86 7.24 -9.03 -8.28
N GLY A 87 7.71 -8.70 -9.49
CA GLY A 87 9.00 -9.15 -10.02
C GLY A 87 10.17 -8.67 -9.16
N ALA A 88 10.20 -7.40 -8.79
CA ALA A 88 11.22 -6.84 -7.91
C ALA A 88 11.19 -7.48 -6.50
N ALA A 89 10.02 -7.73 -5.94
CA ALA A 89 9.87 -8.43 -4.67
C ALA A 89 10.41 -9.88 -4.76
N LEU A 90 10.07 -10.61 -5.83
CA LEU A 90 10.58 -11.97 -6.04
C LEU A 90 12.10 -11.98 -6.24
N LEU A 91 12.64 -11.05 -7.04
CA LEU A 91 14.08 -10.92 -7.25
C LEU A 91 14.81 -10.55 -5.95
N THR A 92 14.28 -9.60 -5.18
CA THR A 92 14.88 -9.24 -3.89
C THR A 92 14.84 -10.39 -2.90
N LEU A 93 13.75 -11.16 -2.84
CA LEU A 93 13.68 -12.40 -2.05
C LEU A 93 14.73 -13.41 -2.49
N TRP A 94 14.86 -13.63 -3.82
CA TRP A 94 15.84 -14.54 -4.39
C TRP A 94 17.28 -14.12 -4.08
N PHE A 95 17.64 -12.86 -4.37
CA PHE A 95 18.96 -12.32 -4.10
C PHE A 95 19.28 -12.32 -2.60
N SER A 96 18.30 -12.02 -1.74
CA SER A 96 18.50 -12.07 -0.28
C SER A 96 18.78 -13.50 0.17
N PHE A 97 18.08 -14.49 -0.39
CA PHE A 97 18.30 -15.89 -0.09
C PHE A 97 19.67 -16.38 -0.57
N GLU A 98 20.05 -16.06 -1.80
CA GLU A 98 21.35 -16.41 -2.37
C GLU A 98 22.51 -15.75 -1.60
N TRP A 99 22.35 -14.47 -1.24
CA TRP A 99 23.30 -13.75 -0.40
C TRP A 99 23.43 -14.39 0.99
N LEU A 100 22.32 -14.80 1.61
CA LEU A 100 22.36 -15.50 2.90
C LEU A 100 23.11 -16.83 2.80
N CYS A 101 22.79 -17.66 1.82
CA CYS A 101 23.45 -18.96 1.61
C CYS A 101 24.96 -18.82 1.39
N THR A 102 25.37 -17.84 0.58
CA THR A 102 26.79 -17.59 0.29
C THR A 102 27.53 -16.99 1.48
N THR A 103 26.87 -16.14 2.28
CA THR A 103 27.50 -15.49 3.43
C THR A 103 27.66 -16.45 4.61
N VAL A 104 26.68 -17.32 4.86
CA VAL A 104 26.76 -18.37 5.91
C VAL A 104 27.86 -19.39 5.61
N SER A 105 28.17 -19.62 4.33
CA SER A 105 29.20 -20.58 3.90
C SER A 105 30.63 -20.07 4.05
N LYS A 106 30.85 -18.78 4.37
CA LYS A 106 32.18 -18.19 4.55
C LYS A 106 32.54 -18.08 6.03
N PRO A 107 33.80 -18.34 6.43
CA PRO A 107 34.23 -18.08 7.80
C PRO A 107 34.09 -16.58 8.11
N ALA A 108 33.39 -16.26 9.19
CA ALA A 108 33.03 -14.90 9.56
C ALA A 108 33.36 -14.64 11.03
N ASN A 109 33.68 -13.39 11.34
CA ASN A 109 33.87 -12.92 12.72
C ASN A 109 32.54 -13.00 13.50
N ASP A 110 32.59 -13.20 14.82
CA ASP A 110 31.40 -13.38 15.68
C ASP A 110 30.39 -12.23 15.55
N LEU A 111 30.89 -10.99 15.41
CA LEU A 111 30.07 -9.80 15.19
C LEU A 111 29.31 -9.85 13.85
N LYS A 112 29.95 -10.37 12.80
CA LYS A 112 29.34 -10.53 11.46
C LYS A 112 28.27 -11.62 11.51
N MET A 113 28.53 -12.73 12.21
CA MET A 113 27.55 -13.79 12.43
C MET A 113 26.31 -13.30 13.19
N LEU A 114 26.49 -12.51 14.25
CA LEU A 114 25.39 -11.90 15.00
C LEU A 114 24.56 -10.98 14.10
N CYS A 115 25.21 -10.11 13.32
CA CYS A 115 24.52 -9.20 12.41
C CYS A 115 23.67 -9.94 11.36
N ILE A 116 24.23 -10.99 10.76
CA ILE A 116 23.52 -11.85 9.81
C ILE A 116 22.33 -12.54 10.48
N ALA A 117 22.50 -13.09 11.68
CA ALA A 117 21.42 -13.76 12.41
C ALA A 117 20.24 -12.81 12.69
N ILE A 118 20.52 -11.55 13.04
CA ILE A 118 19.47 -10.54 13.25
C ILE A 118 18.77 -10.21 11.93
N LEU A 119 19.51 -10.04 10.82
CA LEU A 119 18.91 -9.80 9.50
C LEU A 119 18.00 -10.95 9.06
N ILE A 120 18.41 -12.21 9.27
CA ILE A 120 17.58 -13.40 9.02
C ILE A 120 16.31 -13.33 9.87
N THR A 121 16.45 -13.00 11.16
CA THR A 121 15.30 -12.92 12.08
C THR A 121 14.31 -11.85 11.62
N CYS A 122 14.77 -10.65 11.26
CA CYS A 122 13.92 -9.59 10.69
C CYS A 122 13.22 -10.06 9.41
N PHE A 123 13.94 -10.75 8.54
CA PHE A 123 13.39 -11.29 7.29
C PHE A 123 12.27 -12.31 7.54
N VAL A 124 12.52 -13.29 8.40
CA VAL A 124 11.55 -14.34 8.75
C VAL A 124 10.31 -13.74 9.43
N LEU A 125 10.48 -12.79 10.35
CA LEU A 125 9.37 -12.08 10.99
C LEU A 125 8.54 -11.29 9.97
N GLY A 126 9.20 -10.62 9.02
CA GLY A 126 8.52 -9.93 7.92
C GLY A 126 7.70 -10.88 7.04
N LEU A 127 8.28 -12.03 6.67
CA LEU A 127 7.60 -13.06 5.88
C LEU A 127 6.36 -13.60 6.61
N LEU A 128 6.50 -13.96 7.89
CA LEU A 128 5.38 -14.43 8.71
C LEU A 128 4.28 -13.37 8.81
N ALA A 129 4.64 -12.10 9.00
CA ALA A 129 3.68 -11.01 9.04
C ALA A 129 2.91 -10.86 7.71
N VAL A 130 3.58 -11.02 6.56
CA VAL A 130 2.92 -11.01 5.24
C VAL A 130 1.97 -12.21 5.11
N LEU A 131 2.39 -13.42 5.47
CA LEU A 131 1.56 -14.62 5.40
C LEU A 131 0.31 -14.50 6.26
N VAL A 132 0.45 -14.03 7.50
CA VAL A 132 -0.68 -13.79 8.40
C VAL A 132 -1.64 -12.76 7.80
N ARG A 133 -1.15 -11.66 7.21
CA ARG A 133 -2.02 -10.69 6.52
C ARG A 133 -2.76 -11.29 5.34
N VAL A 134 -2.08 -12.10 4.52
CA VAL A 134 -2.72 -12.81 3.42
C VAL A 134 -3.83 -13.70 3.98
N TYR A 135 -3.54 -14.53 4.99
CA TYR A 135 -4.55 -15.35 5.66
C TYR A 135 -5.76 -14.55 6.14
N ILE A 136 -5.53 -13.45 6.88
CA ILE A 136 -6.61 -12.56 7.36
C ILE A 136 -7.44 -12.01 6.20
N SER A 137 -6.77 -11.61 5.09
CA SER A 137 -7.47 -11.07 3.92
C SER A 137 -8.38 -12.09 3.22
N PHE A 138 -8.09 -13.39 3.37
CA PHE A 138 -8.92 -14.47 2.83
C PHE A 138 -10.08 -14.84 3.74
N PHE A 139 -9.78 -15.05 5.02
CA PHE A 139 -10.71 -15.71 5.93
C PHE A 139 -11.46 -14.77 6.87
N LYS A 140 -10.93 -13.58 7.12
CA LYS A 140 -11.49 -12.64 8.12
C LYS A 140 -11.90 -11.29 7.53
N LEU A 141 -11.57 -11.03 6.27
CA LEU A 141 -11.86 -9.74 5.66
C LEU A 141 -13.35 -9.41 5.63
N ASP A 142 -14.21 -10.35 5.26
CA ASP A 142 -15.65 -10.07 5.16
C ASP A 142 -16.29 -9.79 6.54
N GLU A 143 -15.75 -10.40 7.60
CA GLU A 143 -16.11 -10.11 9.00
C GLU A 143 -15.61 -8.74 9.45
N LEU A 144 -14.40 -8.35 9.06
CA LEU A 144 -13.86 -7.02 9.36
C LEU A 144 -14.64 -5.91 8.63
N GLU A 145 -15.04 -6.17 7.37
CA GLU A 145 -15.82 -5.23 6.57
C GLU A 145 -17.26 -5.07 7.09
N SER A 146 -17.88 -6.13 7.61
CA SER A 146 -19.25 -6.05 8.14
C SER A 146 -19.35 -5.22 9.42
N LEU A 147 -18.25 -5.04 10.13
CA LEU A 147 -18.15 -4.16 11.31
C LEU A 147 -17.99 -2.69 10.94
N LEU A 148 -17.74 -2.37 9.67
CA LEU A 148 -17.51 -1.02 9.15
C LEU A 148 -18.52 -0.71 8.03
N ASN A 149 -19.77 -1.17 8.17
CA ASN A 149 -20.80 -1.04 7.13
C ASN A 149 -21.18 0.42 6.85
N ASN A 150 -21.02 1.32 7.82
CA ASN A 150 -21.35 2.74 7.64
C ASN A 150 -20.22 3.53 6.97
N SER A 151 -19.04 2.94 6.82
CA SER A 151 -17.91 3.58 6.14
C SER A 151 -18.14 3.64 4.63
N TYR A 152 -18.15 4.87 4.09
CA TYR A 152 -18.20 5.08 2.63
C TYR A 152 -17.00 4.41 1.93
N PHE A 153 -15.80 4.53 2.51
CA PHE A 153 -14.59 3.99 1.90
C PHE A 153 -14.56 2.47 1.89
N VAL A 154 -15.01 1.80 2.96
CA VAL A 154 -15.10 0.33 3.01
C VAL A 154 -16.09 -0.17 1.97
N ALA A 155 -17.30 0.40 1.93
CA ALA A 155 -18.34 0.03 0.98
C ALA A 155 -17.90 0.24 -0.48
N ARG A 156 -17.24 1.36 -0.78
CA ARG A 156 -16.68 1.65 -2.10
C ARG A 156 -15.55 0.69 -2.48
N ASN A 157 -14.59 0.46 -1.59
CA ASN A 157 -13.46 -0.42 -1.87
C ASN A 157 -13.93 -1.85 -2.14
N ARG A 158 -14.97 -2.33 -1.45
CA ARG A 158 -15.62 -3.62 -1.73
C ARG A 158 -16.16 -3.69 -3.16
N ARG A 159 -16.86 -2.65 -3.63
CA ARG A 159 -17.41 -2.56 -5.00
C ARG A 159 -16.32 -2.43 -6.08
N VAL A 160 -15.26 -1.66 -5.82
CA VAL A 160 -14.23 -1.32 -6.83
C VAL A 160 -13.13 -2.38 -6.93
N MET A 161 -12.66 -2.93 -5.80
CA MET A 161 -11.51 -3.84 -5.78
C MET A 161 -11.87 -5.32 -5.98
N GLY A 162 -13.14 -5.67 -5.73
CA GLY A 162 -13.66 -7.04 -5.90
C GLY A 162 -13.00 -8.08 -4.98
N SER A 163 -13.17 -9.36 -5.35
CA SER A 163 -12.77 -10.52 -4.54
C SER A 163 -11.38 -11.08 -4.83
N SER A 164 -10.60 -10.44 -5.71
CA SER A 164 -9.26 -10.87 -6.10
C SER A 164 -8.28 -10.91 -4.91
N LEU A 165 -7.27 -11.78 -4.95
CA LEU A 165 -6.13 -11.85 -4.00
C LEU A 165 -5.63 -10.44 -3.62
N TYR A 166 -5.31 -9.67 -4.65
CA TYR A 166 -4.80 -8.32 -4.51
C TYR A 166 -5.85 -7.35 -3.94
N GLY A 167 -7.10 -7.42 -4.41
CA GLY A 167 -8.18 -6.57 -3.91
C GLY A 167 -8.47 -6.80 -2.43
N ARG A 168 -8.50 -8.07 -2.00
CA ARG A 168 -8.64 -8.46 -0.59
C ARG A 168 -7.51 -7.90 0.28
N TYR A 169 -6.25 -8.09 -0.15
CA TYR A 169 -5.11 -7.54 0.56
C TYR A 169 -5.18 -6.01 0.70
N CYS A 170 -5.56 -5.31 -0.38
CA CYS A 170 -5.69 -3.85 -0.37
C CYS A 170 -6.78 -3.38 0.59
N ARG A 171 -7.96 -4.02 0.58
CA ARG A 171 -9.06 -3.72 1.49
C ARG A 171 -8.66 -3.93 2.95
N LEU A 172 -7.97 -5.02 3.25
CA LEU A 172 -7.43 -5.25 4.59
C LEU A 172 -6.43 -4.17 5.01
N SER A 173 -5.52 -3.79 4.10
CA SER A 173 -4.54 -2.74 4.39
C SER A 173 -5.21 -1.40 4.67
N HIS A 174 -6.27 -1.08 3.93
CA HIS A 174 -7.07 0.12 4.14
C HIS A 174 -7.75 0.13 5.51
N ILE A 175 -8.39 -0.98 5.90
CA ILE A 175 -8.98 -1.14 7.24
C ILE A 175 -7.91 -1.00 8.32
N SER A 176 -6.73 -1.60 8.14
CA SER A 176 -5.65 -1.47 9.11
C SER A 176 -5.20 -0.01 9.28
N THR A 177 -5.08 0.76 8.19
CA THR A 177 -4.75 2.18 8.27
C THR A 177 -5.84 2.95 8.98
N MET A 178 -7.10 2.70 8.65
CA MET A 178 -8.26 3.34 9.27
C MET A 178 -8.29 3.13 10.80
N LEU A 179 -7.96 1.92 11.27
CA LEU A 179 -7.87 1.59 12.70
C LEU A 179 -6.65 2.20 13.43
N LEU A 180 -5.71 2.79 12.68
CA LEU A 180 -4.49 3.42 13.18
C LEU A 180 -4.51 4.95 13.05
N LEU A 181 -5.41 5.52 12.27
CA LEU A 181 -5.54 6.97 12.06
C LEU A 181 -6.17 7.64 13.29
N ASP A 182 -5.90 8.94 13.41
CA ASP A 182 -6.44 9.80 14.46
C ASP A 182 -7.93 10.12 14.22
N ASP A 183 -8.69 10.31 15.30
CA ASP A 183 -10.10 10.66 15.28
C ASP A 183 -10.33 12.01 14.58
N ASP A 184 -9.40 12.95 14.73
CA ASP A 184 -9.43 14.25 14.03
C ASP A 184 -9.31 14.11 12.51
N PHE A 185 -8.59 13.09 12.05
CA PHE A 185 -8.45 12.82 10.62
C PHE A 185 -9.67 12.09 10.06
N LEU A 186 -10.19 11.12 10.82
CA LEU A 186 -11.35 10.33 10.44
C LEU A 186 -12.63 11.16 10.41
N SER A 187 -12.82 12.06 11.38
CA SER A 187 -13.98 12.96 11.43
C SER A 187 -14.13 13.84 10.18
N LYS A 188 -13.00 14.25 9.58
CA LYS A 188 -12.98 15.04 8.34
C LYS A 188 -13.20 14.21 7.08
N SER A 189 -12.84 12.92 7.12
CA SER A 189 -12.75 12.08 5.93
C SER A 189 -13.93 11.10 5.81
N ASP A 190 -14.31 10.44 6.91
CA ASP A 190 -15.37 9.44 6.99
C ASP A 190 -16.02 9.47 8.39
N PRO A 191 -16.78 10.53 8.72
CA PRO A 191 -17.34 10.72 10.06
C PRO A 191 -18.27 9.58 10.49
N TYR A 192 -18.97 8.98 9.53
CA TYR A 192 -19.90 7.87 9.79
C TYR A 192 -19.21 6.58 10.24
N ALA A 193 -17.93 6.44 9.97
CA ALA A 193 -17.18 5.27 10.39
C ALA A 193 -16.60 5.36 11.80
N MET A 194 -16.66 6.54 12.44
CA MET A 194 -16.11 6.74 13.78
C MET A 194 -16.83 5.90 14.82
N ASP A 195 -18.17 5.85 14.76
CA ASP A 195 -18.98 5.04 15.69
C ASP A 195 -18.67 3.54 15.55
N ASP A 196 -18.51 3.09 14.30
CA ASP A 196 -18.14 1.71 13.98
C ASP A 196 -16.73 1.36 14.48
N ILE A 197 -15.77 2.27 14.33
CA ILE A 197 -14.39 2.12 14.84
C ILE A 197 -14.37 2.10 16.36
N ALA A 198 -15.13 2.96 17.03
CA ALA A 198 -15.21 3.03 18.48
C ALA A 198 -15.77 1.72 19.08
N ARG A 199 -16.71 1.08 18.39
CA ARG A 199 -17.30 -0.22 18.77
C ARG A 199 -16.50 -1.42 18.25
N PHE A 200 -15.39 -1.20 17.56
CA PHE A 200 -14.66 -2.26 16.90
C PHE A 200 -14.05 -3.24 17.92
N PRO A 201 -14.32 -4.56 17.81
CA PRO A 201 -13.82 -5.54 18.77
C PRO A 201 -12.30 -5.51 18.90
N LEU A 202 -11.81 -5.44 20.13
CA LEU A 202 -10.38 -5.35 20.43
C LEU A 202 -9.58 -6.55 19.87
N SER A 203 -10.18 -7.74 19.88
CA SER A 203 -9.57 -8.98 19.35
C SER A 203 -9.29 -8.86 17.86
N LEU A 204 -10.27 -8.38 17.08
CA LEU A 204 -10.14 -8.16 15.64
C LEU A 204 -9.20 -7.00 15.32
N ARG A 205 -9.24 -5.93 16.12
CA ARG A 205 -8.29 -4.80 16.00
C ARG A 205 -6.85 -5.27 16.16
N ARG A 206 -6.57 -6.11 17.17
CA ARG A 206 -5.25 -6.70 17.40
C ARG A 206 -4.83 -7.63 16.26
N LEU A 207 -5.75 -8.45 15.78
CA LEU A 207 -5.52 -9.39 14.68
C LEU A 207 -5.06 -8.66 13.41
N VAL A 208 -5.57 -7.47 13.12
CA VAL A 208 -5.14 -6.66 11.97
C VAL A 208 -3.86 -5.85 12.27
N ASN A 209 -3.78 -5.23 13.45
CA ASN A 209 -2.71 -4.29 13.77
C ASN A 209 -1.37 -4.94 14.11
N ILE A 210 -1.37 -6.10 14.78
CA ILE A 210 -0.14 -6.80 15.18
C ILE A 210 0.70 -7.18 13.95
N PRO A 211 0.16 -7.89 12.94
CA PRO A 211 0.92 -8.21 11.73
C PRO A 211 1.39 -6.96 10.98
N ASN A 212 0.60 -5.88 10.98
CA ASN A 212 1.01 -4.63 10.33
C ASN A 212 2.22 -4.00 11.03
N ARG A 213 2.20 -3.94 12.36
CA ARG A 213 3.34 -3.43 13.17
C ARG A 213 4.55 -4.34 13.05
N MET A 214 4.37 -5.66 13.13
CA MET A 214 5.45 -6.63 12.93
C MET A 214 6.13 -6.44 11.57
N LEU A 215 5.36 -6.28 10.50
CA LEU A 215 5.89 -6.03 9.17
C LEU A 215 6.68 -4.71 9.12
N ALA A 216 6.11 -3.63 9.64
CA ALA A 216 6.75 -2.31 9.67
C ALA A 216 8.09 -2.34 10.44
N TYR A 217 8.11 -2.90 11.65
CA TYR A 217 9.34 -3.01 12.44
C TYR A 217 10.37 -3.95 11.81
N SER A 218 9.93 -5.03 11.18
CA SER A 218 10.84 -5.95 10.47
C SER A 218 11.54 -5.25 9.30
N VAL A 219 10.80 -4.47 8.50
CA VAL A 219 11.36 -3.71 7.38
C VAL A 219 12.29 -2.61 7.87
N VAL A 220 11.87 -1.82 8.87
CA VAL A 220 12.70 -0.73 9.43
C VAL A 220 13.96 -1.31 10.08
N GLY A 221 13.84 -2.36 10.89
CA GLY A 221 14.97 -3.03 11.53
C GLY A 221 15.95 -3.60 10.51
N PHE A 222 15.45 -4.26 9.47
CA PHE A 222 16.27 -4.76 8.37
C PHE A 222 17.05 -3.62 7.69
N CYS A 223 16.36 -2.53 7.32
CA CYS A 223 17.01 -1.38 6.67
C CYS A 223 18.08 -0.73 7.55
N VAL A 224 17.79 -0.47 8.82
CA VAL A 224 18.74 0.15 9.74
C VAL A 224 19.98 -0.73 9.93
N LEU A 225 19.80 -2.02 10.18
CA LEU A 225 20.90 -2.95 10.40
C LEU A 225 21.75 -3.18 9.15
N PHE A 226 21.11 -3.27 7.98
CA PHE A 226 21.81 -3.40 6.71
C PHE A 226 22.66 -2.16 6.41
N LEU A 227 22.09 -0.96 6.59
CA LEU A 227 22.81 0.30 6.38
C LEU A 227 23.95 0.48 7.40
N CYS A 228 23.72 0.20 8.68
CA CYS A 228 24.76 0.25 9.71
C CYS A 228 25.86 -0.78 9.42
N GLY A 229 25.52 -2.02 9.08
CA GLY A 229 26.48 -3.06 8.76
C GLY A 229 27.39 -2.70 7.58
N ASN A 230 26.83 -2.04 6.55
CA ASN A 230 27.62 -1.51 5.43
C ASN A 230 28.51 -0.33 5.84
N LEU A 231 27.98 0.62 6.61
CA LEU A 231 28.73 1.80 7.07
C LEU A 231 29.95 1.43 7.93
N PHE A 232 29.82 0.40 8.77
CA PHE A 232 30.90 -0.10 9.62
C PHE A 232 31.80 -1.15 8.94
N GLY A 233 31.55 -1.50 7.66
CA GLY A 233 32.33 -2.49 6.93
C GLY A 233 32.19 -3.93 7.45
N ILE A 234 31.17 -4.21 8.26
CA ILE A 234 30.86 -5.54 8.79
C ILE A 234 30.21 -6.40 7.69
N ILE A 235 29.33 -5.75 6.91
CA ILE A 235 28.68 -6.32 5.75
C ILE A 235 29.42 -5.80 4.52
N GLY A 236 30.30 -6.66 4.00
CA GLY A 236 31.14 -6.50 2.83
C GLY A 236 31.52 -7.88 2.31
#